data_AF-A0A9E4MGE8-F1
#
_entry.id   AF-A0A9E4MGE8-F1
#
_cell.length_a   1.000
_cell.length_b   1.000
_cell.length_c   1.000
_cell.angle_alpha   90.00
_cell.angle_beta   90.00
_cell.angle_gamma   90.00
#
_symmetry.space_group_name_H-M   'P 1'
#
loop_
_entity.id
_entity.type
_entity.pdbx_description
1 polymer ?
#
loop_
_entity_poly.entity_id
_entity_poly.type
_entity_poly.pdbx_seq_one_letter_code
_entity_poly.pdbx_strand_id
1 'polypeptide(L)'
;MRVRQAAPSGRPTAGGVLAAAIGLVLLVYFVRRAGAGDVAAGIARLGWAFLAVAALGGARFLVRAAAWMRCMDGSHRLRLRGTFQAVIAGDAVGNLTPLSLIAGEPAKALMLRHREPVGRTLPALVVENLFYTLTVAIVITSGLAVLPLVLQAPGPRWLAGAVLLTVLAALVVAAHWVVRSRVRAASRALGWLARRGVAAAWAARTAVRVRAVEDDLHAAYPHEWSRLLPVAGLELAFHLLAIAEIYLVLSLISGRTPTLLEAFLFESTNRVVGAAFKFVPLRIGVDEAGSGLLAGLIGFGTATGVTLALIRKGRMLVWTSLGVAALVGRGLSFGHVLAGQREPGADAAVVVMARSPVGGRAPKSRLADAVEREADRRRLYAAFLQDTIDICRSVEGAALRVAYTPDGGSAGLDALGVRGDELLQQRGADLGARERAAFADLFAAGFRKVVMVGSDLPTLPAGHIRQALEQVAAGTTVLGPSDDGGYYLIALAAPAPGATVPDLFSDIRWSTASALEDTRAAAGRAGLQVALVPGWRDVDDAAGLARLRAELAGGSGRARAPETTRVLDELFRGQPA
;
A
#
# COMPACT_ATOMS: atom_id res chain seq x y z
N MET A 1 8.99 13.05 33.05
CA MET A 1 9.49 13.88 31.93
C MET A 1 8.79 13.40 30.67
N ARG A 2 7.90 14.22 30.08
CA ARG A 2 6.93 13.82 29.05
C ARG A 2 7.59 13.75 27.66
N VAL A 3 7.64 12.57 27.05
CA VAL A 3 7.99 12.44 25.63
C VAL A 3 6.71 12.62 24.81
N ARG A 4 6.42 13.86 24.39
CA ARG A 4 5.45 14.15 23.33
C ARG A 4 5.98 13.53 22.02
N GLN A 5 5.43 12.41 21.58
CA GLN A 5 5.61 11.97 20.20
C GLN A 5 4.45 12.54 19.37
N ALA A 6 4.80 13.49 18.51
CA ALA A 6 3.89 14.16 17.60
C ALA A 6 3.29 13.16 16.61
N ALA A 7 1.98 13.26 16.39
CA ALA A 7 1.32 12.68 15.23
C ALA A 7 2.07 13.09 13.94
N PRO A 8 2.20 12.23 12.92
CA PRO A 8 2.78 12.63 11.66
C PRO A 8 1.81 13.60 10.97
N SER A 9 2.00 14.89 11.23
CA SER A 9 1.48 15.96 10.39
C SER A 9 1.97 15.72 8.97
N GLY A 10 1.17 16.01 7.94
CA GLY A 10 1.61 16.08 6.54
C GLY A 10 2.70 17.16 6.27
N ARG A 11 3.37 17.64 7.32
CA ARG A 11 4.56 18.47 7.24
C ARG A 11 5.77 17.57 6.96
N PRO A 12 6.70 18.00 6.10
CA PRO A 12 7.92 17.25 5.84
C PRO A 12 8.62 16.94 7.18
N THR A 13 9.11 15.72 7.35
CA THR A 13 9.82 15.31 8.56
C THR A 13 11.02 16.22 8.76
N ALA A 14 11.31 16.64 10.00
CA ALA A 14 12.43 17.55 10.29
C ALA A 14 13.77 17.03 9.71
N GLY A 15 13.97 15.71 9.73
CA GLY A 15 15.12 15.06 9.09
C GLY A 15 15.13 15.18 7.56
N GLY A 16 13.97 15.11 6.90
CA GLY A 16 13.86 15.31 5.44
C GLY A 16 14.14 16.76 5.04
N VAL A 17 13.66 17.74 5.82
CA VAL A 17 13.97 19.16 5.61
C VAL A 17 15.45 19.43 5.79
N LEU A 18 16.06 18.89 6.84
CA LEU A 18 17.50 19.03 7.10
C LEU A 18 18.35 18.40 5.99
N ALA A 19 18.00 17.19 5.54
CA ALA A 19 18.70 16.52 4.44
C ALA A 19 18.60 17.31 3.12
N ALA A 20 17.42 17.88 2.82
CA ALA A 20 17.23 18.74 1.65
C ALA A 20 18.05 20.05 1.76
N ALA A 21 18.11 20.67 2.94
CA ALA A 21 18.93 21.86 3.17
C ALA A 21 20.44 21.57 3.00
N ILE A 22 20.93 20.47 3.58
CA ILE A 22 22.32 20.01 3.39
C ILE A 22 22.60 19.74 1.90
N GLY A 23 21.68 19.06 1.22
CA GLY A 23 21.76 18.81 -0.22
C GLY A 23 21.84 20.09 -1.03
N LEU A 24 21.04 21.11 -0.70
CA LEU A 24 21.09 22.41 -1.38
C LEU A 24 22.43 23.12 -1.18
N VAL A 25 23.00 23.08 0.03
CA VAL A 25 24.33 23.63 0.31
C VAL A 25 25.40 22.90 -0.52
N LEU A 26 25.36 21.57 -0.57
CA LEU A 26 26.26 20.77 -1.40
C LEU A 26 26.13 21.12 -2.89
N LEU A 27 24.89 21.26 -3.39
CA LEU A 27 24.65 21.66 -4.77
C LEU A 27 25.31 23.00 -5.09
N VAL A 28 25.07 24.03 -4.27
CA VAL A 28 25.65 25.37 -4.46
C VAL A 28 27.17 25.31 -4.41
N TYR A 29 27.74 24.55 -3.46
CA TYR A 29 29.18 24.37 -3.34
C TYR A 29 29.78 23.72 -4.59
N PHE A 30 29.22 22.61 -5.08
CA PHE A 30 29.77 21.90 -6.24
C PHE A 30 29.61 22.69 -7.54
N VAL A 31 28.50 23.42 -7.72
CA VAL A 31 28.31 24.30 -8.88
C VAL A 31 29.31 25.46 -8.86
N ARG A 32 29.55 26.08 -7.69
CA ARG A 32 30.56 27.13 -7.56
C ARG A 32 31.98 26.60 -7.79
N ARG A 33 32.31 25.44 -7.20
CA ARG A 33 33.63 24.79 -7.34
C ARG A 33 33.90 24.33 -8.77
N ALA A 34 32.88 23.86 -9.47
CA ALA A 34 32.96 23.49 -10.88
C ALA A 34 33.11 24.69 -11.82
N GLY A 35 32.79 25.91 -11.37
CA GLY A 35 32.67 27.09 -12.23
C GLY A 35 31.27 27.17 -12.85
N ALA A 36 30.45 28.10 -12.36
CA ALA A 36 29.07 28.25 -12.82
C ALA A 36 28.96 28.56 -14.32
N GLY A 37 29.94 29.30 -14.87
CA GLY A 37 30.03 29.59 -16.31
C GLY A 37 30.23 28.34 -17.16
N ASP A 38 31.15 27.45 -16.76
CA ASP A 38 31.43 26.20 -17.47
C ASP A 38 30.25 25.24 -17.44
N VAL A 39 29.56 25.18 -16.29
CA VAL A 39 28.33 24.39 -16.14
C VAL A 39 27.23 24.94 -17.05
N ALA A 40 27.01 26.26 -17.06
CA ALA A 40 26.03 26.89 -17.93
C ALA A 40 26.34 26.68 -19.42
N ALA A 41 27.61 26.82 -19.81
CA ALA A 41 28.06 26.56 -21.19
C ALA A 41 27.89 25.08 -21.58
N GLY A 42 28.12 24.14 -20.67
CA GLY A 42 27.85 22.72 -20.88
C GLY A 42 26.36 22.42 -21.09
N ILE A 43 25.47 23.02 -20.30
CA ILE A 43 24.02 22.91 -20.49
C ILE A 43 23.59 23.54 -21.83
N ALA A 44 24.14 24.70 -22.19
CA ALA A 44 23.84 25.37 -23.45
C ALA A 44 24.26 24.53 -24.67
N ARG A 45 25.41 23.83 -24.60
CA ARG A 45 25.88 22.91 -25.65
C ARG A 45 24.95 21.73 -25.89
N LEU A 46 24.22 21.26 -24.87
CA LEU A 46 23.24 20.19 -25.04
C LEU A 46 22.08 20.63 -25.93
N GLY A 47 21.57 21.85 -25.75
CA GLY A 47 20.46 22.41 -26.53
C GLY A 47 19.27 21.45 -26.67
N TRP A 48 18.79 21.28 -27.90
CA TRP A 48 17.65 20.41 -28.23
C TRP A 48 17.93 18.91 -28.04
N ALA A 49 19.19 18.49 -27.92
CA ALA A 49 19.51 17.09 -27.61
C ALA A 49 18.99 16.67 -26.22
N PHE A 50 18.60 17.62 -25.36
CA PHE A 50 17.87 17.33 -24.13
C PHE A 50 16.56 16.56 -24.38
N LEU A 51 15.89 16.75 -25.53
CA LEU A 51 14.70 15.96 -25.89
C LEU A 51 15.03 14.48 -26.07
N ALA A 52 16.19 14.15 -26.64
CA ALA A 52 16.66 12.77 -26.76
C ALA A 52 16.99 12.19 -25.38
N VAL A 53 17.60 12.99 -24.49
CA VAL A 53 17.83 12.61 -23.08
C VAL A 53 16.51 12.35 -22.34
N ALA A 54 15.50 13.20 -22.55
CA ALA A 54 14.15 13.01 -22.03
C ALA A 54 13.49 11.73 -22.56
N ALA A 55 13.61 11.47 -23.86
CA ALA A 55 13.08 10.27 -24.52
C ALA A 55 13.75 8.98 -24.02
N LEU A 56 15.07 8.96 -23.86
CA LEU A 56 15.79 7.83 -23.24
C LEU A 56 15.33 7.60 -21.80
N GLY A 57 15.10 8.68 -21.03
CA GLY A 57 14.46 8.60 -19.72
C GLY A 57 13.07 7.95 -19.75
N GLY A 58 12.25 8.28 -20.75
CA GLY A 58 10.93 7.68 -20.96
C GLY A 58 10.99 6.20 -21.33
N ALA A 59 11.92 5.83 -22.23
CA ALA A 59 12.15 4.45 -22.63
C ALA A 59 12.47 3.56 -21.42
N ARG A 60 13.23 4.07 -20.44
CA ARG A 60 13.52 3.36 -19.19
C ARG A 60 12.26 3.07 -18.37
N PHE A 61 11.34 4.03 -18.27
CA PHE A 61 10.06 3.80 -17.58
C PHE A 61 9.17 2.82 -18.35
N LEU A 62 9.20 2.83 -19.68
CA LEU A 62 8.48 1.84 -20.50
C LEU A 62 9.01 0.42 -20.26
N VAL A 63 10.33 0.26 -20.22
CA VAL A 63 10.98 -1.02 -19.95
C VAL A 63 10.60 -1.55 -18.57
N ARG A 64 10.62 -0.71 -17.52
CA ARG A 64 10.16 -1.10 -16.17
C ARG A 64 8.67 -1.45 -16.14
N ALA A 65 7.83 -0.68 -16.83
CA ALA A 65 6.41 -0.99 -16.94
C ALA A 65 6.16 -2.34 -17.63
N ALA A 66 6.93 -2.65 -18.68
CA ALA A 66 6.88 -3.94 -19.36
C ALA A 66 7.36 -5.09 -18.46
N ALA A 67 8.44 -4.89 -17.69
CA ALA A 67 8.95 -5.88 -16.74
C ALA A 67 7.89 -6.20 -15.68
N TRP A 68 7.29 -5.18 -15.07
CA TRP A 68 6.24 -5.35 -14.07
C TRP A 68 5.01 -6.07 -14.62
N MET A 69 4.56 -5.75 -15.84
CA MET A 69 3.46 -6.46 -16.49
C MET A 69 3.74 -7.95 -16.69
N ARG A 70 5.01 -8.34 -16.90
CA ARG A 70 5.40 -9.75 -17.09
C ARG A 70 5.51 -10.52 -15.77
N CYS A 71 5.59 -9.81 -14.64
CA CYS A 71 5.50 -10.41 -13.31
C CYS A 71 4.06 -10.69 -12.86
N MET A 72 3.04 -10.29 -13.64
CA MET A 72 1.64 -10.57 -13.34
C MET A 72 1.17 -11.82 -14.09
N ASP A 73 0.70 -12.83 -13.37
CA ASP A 73 0.08 -14.02 -13.99
C ASP A 73 -1.32 -13.68 -14.54
N GLY A 74 -1.71 -14.30 -15.66
CA GLY A 74 -3.05 -14.18 -16.25
C GLY A 74 -3.21 -13.03 -17.25
N SER A 75 -3.51 -13.39 -18.50
CA SER A 75 -3.99 -12.45 -19.52
C SER A 75 -5.39 -11.97 -19.14
N HIS A 76 -5.55 -10.68 -18.84
CA HIS A 76 -6.46 -9.75 -19.55
C HIS A 76 -6.56 -8.39 -18.82
N ARG A 77 -6.50 -7.30 -19.63
CA ARG A 77 -6.91 -5.88 -19.38
C ARG A 77 -5.84 -4.83 -19.03
N LEU A 78 -4.62 -5.16 -18.61
CA LEU A 78 -3.60 -4.12 -18.40
C LEU A 78 -2.97 -3.66 -19.72
N ARG A 79 -3.14 -2.37 -20.02
CA ARG A 79 -2.48 -1.69 -21.15
C ARG A 79 -1.16 -1.09 -20.70
N LEU A 80 -0.12 -1.20 -21.52
CA LEU A 80 1.21 -0.61 -21.27
C LEU A 80 1.14 0.86 -20.86
N ARG A 81 0.26 1.64 -21.50
CA ARG A 81 0.03 3.06 -21.16
C ARG A 81 -0.42 3.25 -19.70
N GLY A 82 -1.31 2.39 -19.19
CA GLY A 82 -1.81 2.47 -17.82
C GLY A 82 -0.73 2.14 -16.80
N THR A 83 0.05 1.09 -17.06
CA THR A 83 1.17 0.69 -16.22
C THR A 83 2.30 1.72 -16.26
N PHE A 84 2.63 2.25 -17.42
CA PHE A 84 3.60 3.33 -17.59
C PHE A 84 3.23 4.55 -16.74
N GLN A 85 1.97 5.00 -16.80
CA GLN A 85 1.47 6.09 -15.95
C GLN A 85 1.60 5.79 -14.46
N ALA A 86 1.33 4.55 -14.05
CA ALA A 86 1.50 4.12 -12.66
C ALA A 86 2.98 4.14 -12.24
N VAL A 87 3.90 3.68 -13.10
CA VAL A 87 5.34 3.67 -12.83
C VAL A 87 5.89 5.09 -12.68
N ILE A 88 5.59 6.01 -13.60
CA ILE A 88 6.09 7.40 -13.52
C ILE A 88 5.53 8.15 -12.31
N ALA A 89 4.29 7.85 -11.92
CA ALA A 89 3.67 8.42 -10.73
C ALA A 89 4.30 7.91 -9.44
N GLY A 90 4.55 6.61 -9.35
CA GLY A 90 5.26 6.03 -8.22
C GLY A 90 6.70 6.55 -8.11
N ASP A 91 7.38 6.75 -9.24
CA ASP A 91 8.70 7.38 -9.27
C ASP A 91 8.64 8.84 -8.81
N ALA A 92 7.63 9.61 -9.23
CA ALA A 92 7.44 10.98 -8.79
C ALA A 92 7.21 11.08 -7.27
N VAL A 93 6.36 10.22 -6.71
CA VAL A 93 6.17 10.13 -5.24
C VAL A 93 7.46 9.73 -4.56
N GLY A 94 8.20 8.79 -5.14
CA GLY A 94 9.51 8.36 -4.64
C GLY A 94 10.54 9.48 -4.59
N ASN A 95 10.63 10.28 -5.64
CA ASN A 95 11.62 11.36 -5.76
C ASN A 95 11.31 12.58 -4.87
N LEU A 96 10.02 12.86 -4.64
CA LEU A 96 9.57 14.02 -3.88
C LEU A 96 9.47 13.75 -2.37
N THR A 97 9.54 12.49 -1.94
CA THR A 97 9.39 12.12 -0.53
C THR A 97 10.67 11.48 0.03
N PRO A 98 11.06 11.80 1.28
CA PRO A 98 12.19 11.14 1.95
C PRO A 98 11.89 9.67 2.30
N LEU A 99 10.66 9.20 2.04
CA LEU A 99 10.17 7.85 2.29
C LEU A 99 9.94 7.08 1.00
N SER A 100 10.83 7.22 0.02
CA SER A 100 10.64 6.71 -1.34
C SER A 100 10.24 5.22 -1.41
N LEU A 101 10.78 4.40 -0.50
CA LEU A 101 10.50 2.96 -0.40
C LEU A 101 9.12 2.65 0.19
N ILE A 102 8.59 3.55 1.03
CA ILE A 102 7.32 3.36 1.74
C ILE A 102 6.14 3.94 0.94
N ALA A 103 6.37 5.04 0.20
CA ALA A 103 5.30 5.74 -0.52
C ALA A 103 5.28 5.45 -2.03
N GLY A 104 6.45 5.33 -2.68
CA GLY A 104 6.54 5.25 -4.14
C GLY A 104 6.00 3.95 -4.73
N GLU A 105 6.33 2.80 -4.12
CA GLU A 105 5.88 1.48 -4.62
C GLU A 105 4.37 1.26 -4.42
N PRO A 106 3.77 1.55 -3.24
CA PRO A 106 2.32 1.47 -3.08
C PRO A 106 1.55 2.42 -4.00
N ALA A 107 2.10 3.61 -4.31
CA ALA A 107 1.47 4.55 -5.25
C ALA A 107 1.27 3.92 -6.64
N LYS A 108 2.24 3.13 -7.14
CA LYS A 108 2.10 2.42 -8.42
C LYS A 108 0.92 1.45 -8.39
N ALA A 109 0.82 0.63 -7.35
CA ALA A 109 -0.26 -0.34 -7.19
C ALA A 109 -1.63 0.34 -7.05
N LEU A 110 -1.70 1.42 -6.26
CA LEU A 110 -2.92 2.21 -6.07
C LEU A 110 -3.42 2.84 -7.38
N MET A 111 -2.53 3.28 -8.27
CA MET A 111 -2.92 3.81 -9.58
C MET A 111 -3.57 2.78 -10.52
N LEU A 112 -3.37 1.49 -10.25
CA LEU A 112 -3.97 0.39 -11.02
C LEU A 112 -5.14 -0.27 -10.28
N ARG A 113 -5.50 0.15 -9.06
CA ARG A 113 -6.51 -0.51 -8.22
C ARG A 113 -7.88 -0.69 -8.87
N HIS A 114 -8.25 0.21 -9.79
CA HIS A 114 -9.53 0.15 -10.52
C HIS A 114 -9.52 -0.84 -11.69
N ARG A 115 -8.35 -1.37 -12.06
CA ARG A 115 -8.17 -2.31 -13.16
C ARG A 115 -7.69 -3.67 -12.69
N GLU A 116 -6.86 -3.70 -11.66
CA GLU A 116 -6.32 -4.92 -11.08
C GLU A 116 -6.32 -4.83 -9.54
N PRO A 117 -6.70 -5.92 -8.84
CA PRO A 117 -6.64 -5.98 -7.39
C PRO A 117 -5.23 -5.70 -6.85
N VAL A 118 -5.17 -4.97 -5.74
CA VAL A 118 -3.92 -4.63 -5.04
C VAL A 118 -3.16 -5.89 -4.60
N GLY A 119 -3.88 -6.94 -4.22
CA GLY A 119 -3.31 -8.26 -3.86
C GLY A 119 -2.60 -8.99 -5.01
N ARG A 120 -2.79 -8.59 -6.27
CA ARG A 120 -2.03 -9.12 -7.43
C ARG A 120 -0.91 -8.18 -7.86
N THR A 121 -1.16 -6.87 -7.82
CA THR A 121 -0.20 -5.87 -8.30
C THR A 121 0.97 -5.66 -7.35
N LEU A 122 0.76 -5.71 -6.03
CA LEU A 122 1.83 -5.57 -5.04
C LEU A 122 2.83 -6.74 -5.08
N PRO A 123 2.43 -8.03 -5.06
CA PRO A 123 3.39 -9.13 -5.14
C PRO A 123 4.19 -9.11 -6.45
N ALA A 124 3.54 -8.86 -7.59
CA ALA A 124 4.23 -8.70 -8.87
C ALA A 124 5.26 -7.55 -8.86
N LEU A 125 4.97 -6.47 -8.13
CA LEU A 125 5.88 -5.35 -7.96
C LEU A 125 7.08 -5.70 -7.05
N VAL A 126 6.88 -6.57 -6.05
CA VAL A 126 7.98 -7.10 -5.24
C VAL A 126 8.92 -7.95 -6.10
N VAL A 127 8.36 -8.80 -6.98
CA VAL A 127 9.15 -9.60 -7.93
C VAL A 127 9.95 -8.70 -8.88
N GLU A 128 9.32 -7.71 -9.52
CA GLU A 128 10.03 -6.74 -10.39
C GLU A 128 11.16 -6.03 -9.64
N ASN A 129 10.89 -5.51 -8.44
CA ASN A 129 11.90 -4.81 -7.65
C ASN A 129 13.04 -5.72 -7.19
N LEU A 130 12.80 -7.02 -6.98
CA LEU A 130 13.86 -7.99 -6.71
C LEU A 130 14.82 -8.09 -7.90
N PHE A 131 14.29 -8.28 -9.12
CA PHE A 131 15.10 -8.33 -10.34
C PHE A 131 15.84 -7.01 -10.58
N TYR A 132 15.17 -5.87 -10.40
CA TYR A 132 15.80 -4.55 -10.46
C TYR A 132 16.97 -4.42 -9.45
N THR A 133 16.76 -4.86 -8.20
CA THR A 133 17.80 -4.77 -7.16
C THR A 133 19.00 -5.67 -7.48
N LEU A 134 18.77 -6.87 -8.00
CA LEU A 134 19.84 -7.78 -8.42
C LEU A 134 20.66 -7.18 -9.58
N THR A 135 19.99 -6.61 -10.59
CA THR A 135 20.71 -5.97 -11.70
C THR A 135 21.47 -4.72 -11.27
N VAL A 136 20.93 -3.93 -10.33
CA VAL A 136 21.67 -2.80 -9.70
C VAL A 136 22.92 -3.30 -8.98
N ALA A 137 22.83 -4.38 -8.21
CA ALA A 137 23.97 -4.96 -7.51
C ALA A 137 25.06 -5.42 -8.49
N ILE A 138 24.66 -6.01 -9.63
CA ILE A 138 25.55 -6.37 -10.73
C ILE A 138 26.26 -5.14 -11.30
N VAL A 139 25.52 -4.08 -11.64
CA VAL A 139 26.12 -2.85 -12.19
C VAL A 139 27.08 -2.18 -11.20
N ILE A 140 26.74 -2.12 -9.91
CA ILE A 140 27.60 -1.55 -8.87
C ILE A 140 28.89 -2.36 -8.73
N THR A 141 28.77 -3.67 -8.55
CA THR A 141 29.93 -4.55 -8.32
C THR A 141 30.84 -4.60 -9.53
N SER A 142 30.28 -4.69 -10.73
CA SER A 142 31.05 -4.66 -11.98
C SER A 142 31.76 -3.33 -12.20
N GLY A 143 31.11 -2.20 -11.89
CA GLY A 143 31.79 -0.90 -11.97
C GLY A 143 32.93 -0.76 -10.95
N LEU A 144 32.73 -1.21 -9.71
CA LEU A 144 33.77 -1.20 -8.69
C LEU A 144 34.96 -2.12 -9.05
N ALA A 145 34.69 -3.26 -9.69
CA ALA A 145 35.71 -4.19 -10.16
C ALA A 145 36.53 -3.62 -11.33
N VAL A 146 35.92 -2.86 -12.23
CA VAL A 146 36.59 -2.29 -13.41
C VAL A 146 37.29 -0.96 -13.12
N LEU A 147 36.85 -0.20 -12.11
CA LEU A 147 37.41 1.12 -11.79
C LEU A 147 38.94 1.14 -11.58
N PRO A 148 39.57 0.20 -10.85
CA PRO A 148 41.03 0.18 -10.69
C PRO A 148 41.80 -0.05 -12.01
N LEU A 149 41.20 -0.77 -12.96
CA LEU A 149 41.79 -1.02 -14.28
C LEU A 149 41.82 0.26 -15.11
N VAL A 150 40.74 1.05 -15.06
CA VAL A 150 40.66 2.35 -15.77
C VAL A 150 41.62 3.37 -15.16
N LEU A 151 41.78 3.36 -13.83
CA LEU A 151 42.72 4.25 -13.13
C LEU A 151 44.19 3.79 -13.22
N GLN A 152 44.49 2.70 -13.95
CA GLN A 152 45.83 2.11 -14.07
C GLN A 152 46.52 1.92 -12.70
N ALA A 153 45.74 1.54 -11.70
CA ALA A 153 46.19 1.57 -10.33
C ALA A 153 47.25 0.47 -10.05
N PRO A 154 48.36 0.78 -9.36
CA PRO A 154 49.44 -0.18 -9.13
C PRO A 154 49.03 -1.34 -8.21
N GLY A 155 49.52 -2.55 -8.53
CA GLY A 155 49.31 -3.80 -7.78
C GLY A 155 48.16 -4.69 -8.31
N PRO A 156 47.96 -5.90 -7.76
CA PRO A 156 46.97 -6.87 -8.24
C PRO A 156 45.54 -6.54 -7.80
N ARG A 157 45.09 -5.29 -7.96
CA ARG A 157 43.74 -4.83 -7.54
C ARG A 157 42.61 -5.50 -8.33
N TRP A 158 42.93 -6.07 -9.49
CA TRP A 158 42.03 -6.94 -10.24
C TRP A 158 41.54 -8.14 -9.41
N LEU A 159 42.35 -8.62 -8.45
CA LEU A 159 41.97 -9.71 -7.54
C LEU A 159 40.81 -9.31 -6.62
N ALA A 160 40.84 -8.08 -6.09
CA ALA A 160 39.73 -7.56 -5.28
C ALA A 160 38.44 -7.44 -6.12
N GLY A 161 38.55 -7.00 -7.38
CA GLY A 161 37.44 -6.99 -8.33
C GLY A 161 36.89 -8.40 -8.61
N ALA A 162 37.76 -9.38 -8.83
CA ALA A 162 37.37 -10.77 -9.04
C ALA A 162 36.67 -11.37 -7.81
N VAL A 163 37.16 -11.09 -6.60
CA VAL A 163 36.52 -11.51 -5.34
C VAL A 163 35.14 -10.88 -5.20
N LEU A 164 35.01 -9.56 -5.43
CA LEU A 164 33.73 -8.85 -5.38
C LEU A 164 32.70 -9.46 -6.34
N LEU A 165 33.10 -9.72 -7.59
CA LEU A 165 32.24 -10.34 -8.60
C LEU A 165 31.83 -11.77 -8.22
N THR A 166 32.76 -12.55 -7.66
CA THR A 166 32.49 -13.93 -7.21
C THR A 166 31.51 -13.94 -6.04
N VAL A 167 31.70 -13.05 -5.05
CA VAL A 167 30.79 -12.89 -3.92
C VAL A 167 29.40 -12.48 -4.40
N LEU A 168 29.32 -11.53 -5.33
CA LEU A 168 28.04 -11.14 -5.91
C LEU A 168 27.35 -12.30 -6.65
N ALA A 169 28.09 -13.06 -7.47
CA ALA A 169 27.53 -14.22 -8.16
C ALA A 169 26.95 -15.23 -7.16
N ALA A 170 27.69 -15.52 -6.08
CA ALA A 170 27.21 -16.36 -4.99
C ALA A 170 25.96 -15.79 -4.31
N LEU A 171 25.88 -14.48 -4.08
CA LEU A 171 24.71 -13.82 -3.49
C LEU A 171 23.48 -13.88 -4.42
N VAL A 172 23.66 -13.71 -5.74
CA VAL A 172 22.56 -13.84 -6.71
C VAL A 172 22.03 -15.27 -6.74
N VAL A 173 22.92 -16.27 -6.76
CA VAL A 173 22.55 -17.69 -6.68
C VAL A 173 21.84 -17.99 -5.37
N ALA A 174 22.35 -17.48 -4.24
CA ALA A 174 21.73 -17.64 -2.93
C ALA A 174 20.35 -16.99 -2.86
N ALA A 175 20.18 -15.78 -3.41
CA ALA A 175 18.89 -15.09 -3.47
C ALA A 175 17.87 -15.89 -4.29
N HIS A 176 18.26 -16.36 -5.47
CA HIS A 176 17.42 -17.23 -6.28
C HIS A 176 17.06 -18.53 -5.54
N TRP A 177 18.04 -19.16 -4.89
CA TRP A 177 17.84 -20.39 -4.12
C TRP A 177 16.88 -20.17 -2.93
N VAL A 178 17.02 -19.08 -2.17
CA VAL A 178 16.14 -18.76 -1.03
C VAL A 178 14.69 -18.62 -1.51
N VAL A 179 14.47 -17.84 -2.57
CA VAL A 179 13.12 -17.59 -3.11
C VAL A 179 12.53 -18.88 -3.69
N ARG A 180 13.33 -19.67 -4.43
CA ARG A 180 12.89 -20.95 -5.01
C ARG A 180 12.60 -22.02 -3.95
N SER A 181 13.39 -22.05 -2.89
CA SER A 181 13.24 -23.04 -1.81
C SER A 181 12.10 -22.71 -0.85
N ARG A 182 11.33 -21.63 -1.11
CA ARG A 182 10.25 -21.11 -0.24
C ARG A 182 10.70 -20.92 1.21
N VAL A 183 11.99 -20.61 1.38
CA VAL A 183 12.59 -20.43 2.69
C VAL A 183 12.20 -19.04 3.18
N ARG A 184 11.45 -18.98 4.28
CA ARG A 184 11.04 -17.75 4.97
C ARG A 184 12.22 -17.07 5.70
N ALA A 185 13.25 -16.69 4.95
CA ALA A 185 14.54 -16.28 5.50
C ALA A 185 14.44 -14.99 6.33
N ALA A 186 13.68 -13.99 5.87
CA ALA A 186 13.58 -12.70 6.54
C ALA A 186 12.75 -12.81 7.83
N SER A 187 11.61 -13.50 7.80
CA SER A 187 10.83 -13.71 9.02
C SER A 187 11.51 -14.64 10.02
N ARG A 188 12.32 -15.62 9.56
CA ARG A 188 13.18 -16.44 10.42
C ARG A 188 14.30 -15.62 11.08
N ALA A 189 14.96 -14.73 10.33
CA ALA A 189 15.99 -13.85 10.86
C ALA A 189 15.42 -12.89 11.93
N LEU A 190 14.27 -12.28 11.67
CA LEU A 190 13.57 -11.44 12.64
C LEU A 190 13.12 -12.23 13.88
N GLY A 191 12.62 -13.46 13.70
CA GLY A 191 12.29 -14.35 14.81
C GLY A 191 13.52 -14.75 15.65
N TRP A 192 14.67 -14.96 15.01
CA TRP A 192 15.93 -15.19 15.69
C TRP A 192 16.40 -13.96 16.48
N LEU A 193 16.30 -12.75 15.91
CA LEU A 193 16.60 -11.49 16.61
C LEU A 193 15.67 -11.29 17.82
N ALA A 194 14.38 -11.58 17.66
CA ALA A 194 13.41 -11.49 18.74
C ALA A 194 13.76 -12.45 19.89
N ARG A 195 14.17 -13.69 19.58
CA ARG A 195 14.63 -14.67 20.59
C ARG A 195 15.92 -14.25 21.31
N ARG A 196 16.75 -13.41 20.67
CA ARG A 196 17.95 -12.83 21.29
C ARG A 196 17.69 -11.55 22.08
N GLY A 197 16.43 -11.13 22.23
CA GLY A 197 16.06 -9.93 22.99
C GLY A 197 16.31 -8.62 22.26
N VAL A 198 16.83 -8.64 21.03
CA VAL A 198 17.11 -7.42 20.26
C VAL A 198 15.80 -6.86 19.72
N ALA A 199 15.36 -5.74 20.32
CA ALA A 199 14.10 -5.07 19.98
C ALA A 199 12.92 -6.05 19.85
N ALA A 200 12.83 -7.01 20.78
CA ALA A 200 12.01 -8.22 20.63
C ALA A 200 10.54 -7.95 20.27
N ALA A 201 9.92 -6.95 20.89
CA ALA A 201 8.54 -6.55 20.59
C ALA A 201 8.36 -5.94 19.19
N TRP A 202 9.37 -5.21 18.67
CA TRP A 202 9.36 -4.71 17.30
C TRP A 202 9.66 -5.83 16.30
N ALA A 203 10.69 -6.63 16.56
CA ALA A 203 11.10 -7.74 15.70
C ALA A 203 9.98 -8.79 15.54
N ALA A 204 9.29 -9.15 16.62
CA ALA A 204 8.16 -10.07 16.58
C ALA A 204 6.97 -9.51 15.78
N ARG A 205 6.59 -8.24 16.00
CA ARG A 205 5.53 -7.57 15.24
C ARG A 205 5.86 -7.47 13.76
N THR A 206 7.10 -7.11 13.43
CA THR A 206 7.57 -7.00 12.05
C THR A 206 7.69 -8.36 11.38
N ALA A 207 8.10 -9.41 12.10
CA ALA A 207 8.22 -10.77 11.56
C ALA A 207 6.88 -11.30 11.02
N VAL A 208 5.75 -10.99 11.67
CA VAL A 208 4.41 -11.36 11.20
C VAL A 208 4.07 -10.66 9.89
N ARG A 209 4.37 -9.35 9.77
CA ARG A 209 4.14 -8.58 8.54
C ARG A 209 5.02 -9.07 7.39
N VAL A 210 6.30 -9.29 7.67
CA VAL A 210 7.27 -9.79 6.68
C VAL A 210 6.88 -11.18 6.19
N ARG A 211 6.36 -12.04 7.07
CA ARG A 211 5.90 -13.38 6.68
C ARG A 211 4.77 -13.34 5.65
N ALA A 212 3.78 -12.45 5.83
CA ALA A 212 2.70 -12.30 4.84
C ALA A 212 3.26 -11.88 3.46
N VAL A 213 4.20 -10.94 3.44
CA VAL A 213 4.88 -10.51 2.20
C VAL A 213 5.72 -11.64 1.59
N GLU A 214 6.44 -12.43 2.39
CA GLU A 214 7.20 -13.60 1.92
C GLU A 214 6.27 -14.65 1.30
N ASP A 215 5.13 -14.94 1.93
CA ASP A 215 4.16 -15.91 1.42
C ASP A 215 3.52 -15.41 0.10
N ASP A 216 3.16 -14.13 0.00
CA ASP A 216 2.67 -13.50 -1.24
C ASP A 216 3.72 -13.48 -2.35
N LEU A 217 4.98 -13.18 -2.01
CA LEU A 217 6.11 -13.20 -2.95
C LEU A 217 6.33 -14.62 -3.47
N HIS A 218 6.32 -15.64 -2.62
CA HIS A 218 6.48 -17.02 -3.04
C HIS A 218 5.32 -17.50 -3.93
N ALA A 219 4.11 -17.01 -3.70
CA ALA A 219 2.96 -17.30 -4.55
C ALA A 219 3.07 -16.63 -5.93
N ALA A 220 3.63 -15.42 -6.01
CA ALA A 220 3.77 -14.65 -7.25
C ALA A 220 5.08 -14.90 -8.02
N TYR A 221 6.10 -15.51 -7.41
CA TYR A 221 7.40 -15.70 -8.04
C TYR A 221 7.35 -16.81 -9.11
N PRO A 222 7.68 -16.51 -10.39
CA PRO A 222 7.53 -17.49 -11.46
C PRO A 222 8.41 -18.73 -11.26
N HIS A 223 7.84 -19.91 -11.45
CA HIS A 223 8.54 -21.19 -11.29
C HIS A 223 9.36 -21.60 -12.54
N GLU A 224 9.07 -20.99 -13.69
CA GLU A 224 9.68 -21.28 -14.99
C GLU A 224 10.76 -20.24 -15.36
N TRP A 225 11.96 -20.70 -15.68
CA TRP A 225 13.08 -19.85 -16.12
C TRP A 225 12.76 -19.04 -17.39
N SER A 226 11.92 -19.58 -18.27
CA SER A 226 11.46 -18.93 -19.51
C SER A 226 10.68 -17.63 -19.25
N ARG A 227 10.05 -17.50 -18.07
CA ARG A 227 9.35 -16.27 -17.65
C ARG A 227 10.26 -15.28 -16.93
N LEU A 228 11.32 -15.77 -16.30
CA LEU A 228 12.29 -14.93 -15.57
C LEU A 228 13.27 -14.23 -16.51
N LEU A 229 13.73 -14.90 -17.57
CA LEU A 229 14.71 -14.34 -18.51
C LEU A 229 14.26 -13.04 -19.20
N PRO A 230 13.01 -12.92 -19.69
CA PRO A 230 12.52 -11.66 -20.26
C PRO A 230 12.48 -10.52 -19.24
N VAL A 231 12.13 -10.79 -17.98
CA VAL A 231 12.12 -9.78 -16.91
C VAL A 231 13.55 -9.30 -16.64
N ALA A 232 14.50 -10.24 -16.46
CA ALA A 232 15.90 -9.90 -16.28
C ALA A 232 16.49 -9.13 -17.49
N GLY A 233 16.11 -9.49 -18.71
CA GLY A 233 16.51 -8.79 -19.93
C GLY A 233 15.98 -7.36 -20.01
N LEU A 234 14.74 -7.13 -19.60
CA LEU A 234 14.17 -5.79 -19.49
C LEU A 234 14.90 -4.97 -18.41
N GLU A 235 15.16 -5.54 -17.23
CA GLU A 235 15.92 -4.85 -16.19
C GLU A 235 17.37 -4.53 -16.63
N LEU A 236 18.00 -5.38 -17.44
CA LEU A 236 19.29 -5.07 -18.04
C LEU A 236 19.19 -3.94 -19.08
N ALA A 237 18.17 -3.97 -19.94
CA ALA A 237 17.91 -2.91 -20.91
C ALA A 237 17.70 -1.54 -20.25
N PHE A 238 17.10 -1.50 -19.05
CA PHE A 238 17.00 -0.27 -18.25
C PHE A 238 18.36 0.36 -17.95
N HIS A 239 19.38 -0.46 -17.63
CA HIS A 239 20.74 0.01 -17.38
C HIS A 239 21.48 0.35 -18.68
N LEU A 240 21.28 -0.42 -19.75
CA LEU A 240 21.87 -0.10 -21.05
C LEU A 240 21.38 1.25 -21.61
N LEU A 241 20.08 1.54 -21.48
CA LEU A 241 19.52 2.85 -21.81
C LEU A 241 20.11 3.97 -20.96
N ALA A 242 20.46 3.69 -19.71
CA ALA A 242 21.15 4.64 -18.83
C ALA A 242 22.56 4.97 -19.31
N ILE A 243 23.31 3.93 -19.71
CA ILE A 243 24.66 4.06 -20.23
C ILE A 243 24.63 4.84 -21.54
N ALA A 244 23.66 4.53 -22.42
CA ALA A 244 23.43 5.28 -23.66
C ALA A 244 23.09 6.75 -23.40
N GLU A 245 22.22 7.05 -22.42
CA GLU A 245 21.92 8.43 -21.98
C GLU A 245 23.19 9.18 -21.55
N ILE A 246 24.02 8.55 -20.71
CA ILE A 246 25.25 9.16 -20.21
C ILE A 246 26.27 9.36 -21.33
N TYR A 247 26.45 8.34 -22.18
CA TYR A 247 27.33 8.41 -23.35
C TYR A 247 26.93 9.57 -24.26
N LEU A 248 25.63 9.67 -24.59
CA LEU A 248 25.09 10.77 -25.39
C LEU A 248 25.40 12.12 -24.76
N VAL A 249 25.08 12.31 -23.48
CA VAL A 249 25.32 13.60 -22.80
C VAL A 249 26.81 13.94 -22.81
N LEU A 250 27.67 13.02 -22.37
CA LEU A 250 29.12 13.24 -22.34
C LEU A 250 29.70 13.55 -23.73
N SER A 251 29.21 12.88 -24.78
CA SER A 251 29.67 13.11 -26.16
C SER A 251 29.41 14.54 -26.65
N LEU A 252 28.41 15.21 -26.07
CA LEU A 252 28.03 16.57 -26.45
C LEU A 252 28.69 17.64 -25.57
N ILE A 253 28.98 17.34 -24.29
CA ILE A 253 29.43 18.35 -23.33
C ILE A 253 30.93 18.31 -23.01
N SER A 254 31.60 17.16 -23.22
CA SER A 254 32.91 16.90 -22.58
C SER A 254 34.16 17.26 -23.38
N GLY A 255 34.00 17.82 -24.59
CA GLY A 255 35.11 18.25 -25.46
C GLY A 255 35.95 17.10 -26.04
N ARG A 256 35.78 15.88 -25.55
CA ARG A 256 36.35 14.63 -26.10
C ARG A 256 35.27 13.58 -26.26
N THR A 257 35.54 12.56 -27.06
CA THR A 257 34.62 11.42 -27.20
C THR A 257 34.72 10.52 -25.95
N PRO A 258 33.61 10.28 -25.24
CA PRO A 258 33.58 9.30 -24.16
C PRO A 258 33.63 7.88 -24.74
N THR A 259 34.11 6.94 -23.94
CA THR A 259 33.97 5.51 -24.18
C THR A 259 32.71 4.96 -23.51
N LEU A 260 32.19 3.83 -23.98
CA LEU A 260 31.09 3.14 -23.31
C LEU A 260 31.45 2.70 -21.89
N LEU A 261 32.73 2.38 -21.65
CA LEU A 261 33.21 2.00 -20.33
C LEU A 261 33.16 3.17 -19.34
N GLU A 262 33.56 4.36 -19.77
CA GLU A 262 33.46 5.56 -18.94
C GLU A 262 31.98 5.89 -18.62
N ALA A 263 31.09 5.81 -19.61
CA ALA A 263 29.66 5.98 -19.40
C ALA A 263 29.09 4.94 -18.41
N PHE A 264 29.56 3.70 -18.48
CA PHE A 264 29.23 2.64 -17.53
C PHE A 264 29.72 2.95 -16.10
N LEU A 265 30.93 3.48 -15.93
CA LEU A 265 31.45 3.88 -14.61
C LEU A 265 30.60 5.01 -13.99
N PHE A 266 30.16 5.98 -14.79
CA PHE A 266 29.21 7.01 -14.35
C PHE A 266 27.86 6.41 -13.95
N GLU A 267 27.32 5.45 -14.71
CA GLU A 267 26.06 4.81 -14.33
C GLU A 267 26.22 4.01 -13.03
N SER A 268 27.31 3.24 -12.90
CA SER A 268 27.61 2.46 -11.70
C SER A 268 27.75 3.35 -10.46
N THR A 269 28.49 4.44 -10.57
CA THR A 269 28.63 5.44 -9.50
C THR A 269 27.28 6.07 -9.14
N ASN A 270 26.46 6.40 -10.14
CA ASN A 270 25.12 6.91 -9.90
C ASN A 270 24.19 5.87 -9.23
N ARG A 271 24.35 4.56 -9.50
CA ARG A 271 23.64 3.51 -8.76
C ARG A 271 24.07 3.44 -7.30
N VAL A 272 25.37 3.56 -7.01
CA VAL A 272 25.91 3.62 -5.63
C VAL A 272 25.31 4.82 -4.89
N VAL A 273 25.38 6.01 -5.49
CA VAL A 273 24.82 7.24 -4.92
C VAL A 273 23.31 7.10 -4.70
N GLY A 274 22.58 6.59 -5.69
CA GLY A 274 21.13 6.38 -5.59
C GLY A 274 20.73 5.38 -4.51
N ALA A 275 21.52 4.33 -4.27
CA ALA A 275 21.28 3.36 -3.20
C ALA A 275 21.55 3.96 -1.82
N ALA A 276 22.68 4.66 -1.66
CA ALA A 276 23.11 5.21 -0.37
C ALA A 276 22.25 6.40 0.07
N PHE A 277 21.81 7.25 -0.87
CA PHE A 277 21.13 8.52 -0.57
C PHE A 277 19.68 8.56 -1.05
N LYS A 278 19.03 7.39 -1.16
CA LYS A 278 17.64 7.25 -1.62
C LYS A 278 16.62 8.07 -0.80
N PHE A 279 16.97 8.41 0.44
CA PHE A 279 16.14 9.22 1.36
C PHE A 279 16.27 10.73 1.15
N VAL A 280 17.22 11.19 0.32
CA VAL A 280 17.41 12.61 0.00
C VAL A 280 16.45 12.99 -1.13
N PRO A 281 15.48 13.89 -0.91
CA PRO A 281 14.54 14.30 -1.96
C PRO A 281 15.27 14.85 -3.19
N LEU A 282 14.89 14.37 -4.38
CA LEU A 282 15.53 14.69 -5.67
C LEU A 282 17.06 14.49 -5.72
N ARG A 283 17.66 13.87 -4.68
CA ARG A 283 19.10 13.70 -4.48
C ARG A 283 19.90 14.97 -4.79
N ILE A 284 19.35 16.13 -4.42
CA ILE A 284 19.97 17.43 -4.67
C ILE A 284 21.32 17.50 -3.96
N GLY A 285 22.37 17.89 -4.68
CA GLY A 285 23.73 18.05 -4.18
C GLY A 285 24.55 16.77 -4.12
N VAL A 286 23.91 15.61 -3.99
CA VAL A 286 24.60 14.32 -3.90
C VAL A 286 24.94 13.78 -5.29
N ASP A 287 24.00 13.86 -6.24
CA ASP A 287 24.25 13.40 -7.61
C ASP A 287 25.36 14.23 -8.28
N GLU A 288 25.39 15.53 -8.03
CA GLU A 288 26.43 16.46 -8.51
C GLU A 288 27.78 16.17 -7.89
N ALA A 289 27.82 15.91 -6.57
CA ALA A 289 29.03 15.54 -5.87
C ALA A 289 29.62 14.24 -6.43
N GLY A 290 28.81 13.18 -6.52
CA GLY A 290 29.26 11.87 -7.00
C GLY A 290 29.75 11.92 -8.45
N SER A 291 28.99 12.56 -9.33
CA SER A 291 29.36 12.68 -10.75
C SER A 291 30.56 13.60 -10.96
N GLY A 292 30.64 14.72 -10.22
CA GLY A 292 31.77 15.65 -10.27
C GLY A 292 33.08 15.04 -9.76
N LEU A 293 33.02 14.24 -8.69
CA LEU A 293 34.18 13.51 -8.16
C LEU A 293 34.67 12.46 -9.17
N LEU A 294 33.78 11.61 -9.68
CA LEU A 294 34.16 10.63 -10.68
C LEU A 294 34.76 11.30 -11.92
N ALA A 295 34.10 12.32 -12.48
CA ALA A 295 34.59 13.03 -13.66
C ALA A 295 35.99 13.63 -13.46
N GLY A 296 36.30 14.10 -12.25
CA GLY A 296 37.65 14.53 -11.89
C GLY A 296 38.67 13.39 -11.90
N LEU A 297 38.31 12.21 -11.43
CA LEU A 297 39.18 11.03 -11.38
C LEU A 297 39.49 10.45 -12.77
N ILE A 298 38.51 10.43 -13.69
CA ILE A 298 38.67 9.86 -15.04
C ILE A 298 38.91 10.90 -16.13
N GLY A 299 39.38 12.11 -15.75
CA GLY A 299 39.89 13.09 -16.71
C GLY A 299 38.83 13.79 -17.58
N PHE A 300 37.58 13.86 -17.12
CA PHE A 300 36.53 14.70 -17.75
C PHE A 300 36.42 16.10 -17.12
N GLY A 301 37.01 16.28 -15.94
CA GLY A 301 36.90 17.51 -15.15
C GLY A 301 35.60 17.57 -14.34
N THR A 302 35.68 18.17 -13.16
CA THR A 302 34.54 18.26 -12.23
C THR A 302 33.35 19.01 -12.85
N ALA A 303 33.59 20.04 -13.66
CA ALA A 303 32.55 20.80 -14.34
C ALA A 303 31.67 19.95 -15.26
N THR A 304 32.29 19.09 -16.08
CA THR A 304 31.60 18.15 -16.95
C THR A 304 30.74 17.17 -16.14
N GLY A 305 31.27 16.64 -15.04
CA GLY A 305 30.54 15.72 -14.17
C GLY A 305 29.33 16.37 -13.48
N VAL A 306 29.49 17.59 -12.97
CA VAL A 306 28.38 18.37 -12.38
C VAL A 306 27.34 18.70 -13.44
N THR A 307 27.77 19.10 -14.65
CA THR A 307 26.89 19.37 -15.79
C THR A 307 26.06 18.14 -16.17
N LEU A 308 26.69 16.96 -16.29
CA LEU A 308 26.01 15.70 -16.54
C LEU A 308 24.94 15.42 -15.48
N ALA A 309 25.26 15.58 -14.19
CA ALA A 309 24.30 15.38 -13.10
C ALA A 309 23.09 16.33 -13.21
N LEU A 310 23.33 17.61 -13.50
CA LEU A 310 22.28 18.62 -13.66
C LEU A 310 21.37 18.34 -14.86
N ILE A 311 21.93 17.95 -16.00
CA ILE A 311 21.16 17.55 -17.19
C ILE A 311 20.24 16.37 -16.86
N ARG A 312 20.78 15.34 -16.19
CA ARG A 312 19.99 14.18 -15.76
C ARG A 312 18.93 14.52 -14.72
N LYS A 313 19.19 15.53 -13.88
CA LYS A 313 18.21 16.06 -12.93
C LYS A 313 17.10 16.84 -13.64
N GLY A 314 17.43 17.64 -14.66
CA GLY A 314 16.43 18.26 -15.54
C GLY A 314 15.50 17.21 -16.16
N ARG A 315 16.07 16.12 -16.70
CA ARG A 315 15.30 14.98 -17.21
C ARG A 315 14.40 14.35 -16.13
N MET A 316 14.92 14.15 -14.92
CA MET A 316 14.15 13.63 -13.79
C MET A 316 12.96 14.54 -13.43
N LEU A 317 13.14 15.86 -13.45
CA LEU A 317 12.09 16.83 -13.16
C LEU A 317 10.97 16.80 -14.20
N VAL A 318 11.30 16.64 -15.49
CA VAL A 318 10.29 16.45 -16.56
C VAL A 318 9.39 15.26 -16.25
N TRP A 319 9.97 14.10 -15.99
CA TRP A 319 9.19 12.88 -15.71
C TRP A 319 8.48 12.89 -14.36
N THR A 320 9.08 13.51 -13.34
CA THR A 320 8.44 13.73 -12.04
C THR A 320 7.20 14.60 -12.21
N SER A 321 7.28 15.69 -12.99
CA SER A 321 6.14 16.57 -13.29
C SER A 321 5.02 15.84 -14.01
N LEU A 322 5.36 15.02 -15.02
CA LEU A 322 4.39 14.16 -15.72
C LEU A 322 3.76 13.11 -14.81
N GLY A 323 4.53 12.53 -13.88
CA GLY A 323 4.02 11.58 -12.88
C GLY A 323 3.06 12.22 -11.89
N VAL A 324 3.36 13.43 -11.40
CA VAL A 324 2.44 14.20 -10.56
C VAL A 324 1.16 14.55 -11.32
N ALA A 325 1.27 15.00 -12.57
CA ALA A 325 0.10 15.26 -13.42
C ALA A 325 -0.76 13.99 -13.62
N ALA A 326 -0.13 12.82 -13.78
CA ALA A 326 -0.85 11.54 -13.88
C ALA A 326 -1.58 11.15 -12.59
N LEU A 327 -1.02 11.47 -11.41
CA LEU A 327 -1.67 11.26 -10.11
C LEU A 327 -2.89 12.17 -9.94
N VAL A 328 -2.70 13.47 -10.17
CA VAL A 328 -3.75 14.48 -10.05
C VAL A 328 -4.88 14.20 -11.04
N GLY A 329 -4.55 13.82 -12.28
CA GLY A 329 -5.54 13.43 -13.29
C GLY A 329 -6.37 12.18 -12.95
N ARG A 330 -5.99 11.43 -11.91
CA ARG A 330 -6.79 10.31 -11.36
C ARG A 330 -7.47 10.63 -10.03
N GLY A 331 -7.50 11.90 -9.61
CA GLY A 331 -8.09 12.33 -8.34
C GLY A 331 -7.29 11.92 -7.10
N LEU A 332 -6.05 11.45 -7.28
CA LEU A 332 -5.17 11.10 -6.16
C LEU A 332 -4.37 12.35 -5.76
N SER A 333 -4.52 12.77 -4.51
CA SER A 333 -3.67 13.81 -3.92
C SER A 333 -2.42 13.19 -3.28
N PHE A 334 -1.32 13.94 -3.21
CA PHE A 334 -0.13 13.52 -2.47
C PHE A 334 -0.46 13.14 -1.02
N GLY A 335 -1.42 13.85 -0.42
CA GLY A 335 -1.96 13.55 0.91
C GLY A 335 -2.70 12.21 0.97
N HIS A 336 -3.50 11.83 -0.03
CA HIS A 336 -4.21 10.55 -0.10
C HIS A 336 -3.28 9.34 -0.32
N VAL A 337 -2.10 9.55 -0.92
CA VAL A 337 -1.10 8.49 -1.13
C VAL A 337 -0.25 8.28 0.14
N LEU A 338 0.03 9.35 0.89
CA LEU A 338 0.80 9.31 2.14
C LEU A 338 -0.05 8.97 3.37
N ALA A 339 -1.30 9.42 3.41
CA ALA A 339 -2.29 9.03 4.38
C ALA A 339 -3.09 7.86 3.78
N GLY A 340 -2.67 6.63 4.08
CA GLY A 340 -3.45 5.45 3.72
C GLY A 340 -4.94 5.67 4.04
N GLN A 341 -5.79 5.35 3.06
CA GLN A 341 -7.27 5.33 3.10
C GLN A 341 -7.93 6.27 4.12
N ARG A 342 -7.78 7.60 3.94
CA ARG A 342 -8.54 8.61 4.68
C ARG A 342 -9.56 9.27 3.76
N GLU A 343 -10.84 9.17 4.12
CA GLU A 343 -11.89 10.09 3.65
C GLU A 343 -11.62 11.46 4.33
N PRO A 344 -11.39 12.56 3.60
CA PRO A 344 -11.08 13.85 4.20
C PRO A 344 -12.24 14.36 5.06
N GLY A 345 -12.03 14.46 6.38
CA GLY A 345 -12.94 15.18 7.30
C GLY A 345 -13.76 14.31 8.26
N ALA A 346 -13.90 13.01 8.03
CA ALA A 346 -14.63 12.13 8.95
C ALA A 346 -13.75 11.71 10.14
N ASP A 347 -14.19 12.05 11.35
CA ASP A 347 -13.54 11.68 12.60
C ASP A 347 -14.03 10.32 13.14
N ALA A 348 -15.18 9.87 12.64
CA ALA A 348 -15.82 8.62 12.98
C ALA A 348 -15.87 7.65 11.80
N ALA A 349 -15.95 6.35 12.10
CA ALA A 349 -16.28 5.31 11.13
C ALA A 349 -17.50 4.51 11.59
N VAL A 350 -18.35 4.15 10.63
CA VAL A 350 -19.44 3.18 10.81
C VAL A 350 -19.09 1.92 10.00
N VAL A 351 -19.04 0.79 10.68
CA VAL A 351 -18.55 -0.48 10.14
C VAL A 351 -19.71 -1.45 10.01
N VAL A 352 -19.92 -2.01 8.82
CA VAL A 352 -20.84 -3.13 8.58
C VAL A 352 -20.02 -4.41 8.49
N MET A 353 -20.19 -5.31 9.46
CA MET A 353 -19.57 -6.64 9.45
C MET A 353 -20.36 -7.56 8.52
N ALA A 354 -19.74 -7.97 7.42
CA ALA A 354 -20.43 -8.69 6.34
C ALA A 354 -19.61 -9.88 5.81
N ARG A 355 -20.32 -10.76 5.10
CA ARG A 355 -19.75 -11.77 4.20
C ARG A 355 -20.09 -11.42 2.75
N SER A 356 -19.30 -11.93 1.81
CA SER A 356 -19.63 -11.84 0.39
C SER A 356 -20.96 -12.55 0.11
N PRO A 357 -21.94 -11.90 -0.57
CA PRO A 357 -23.19 -12.55 -0.99
C PRO A 357 -22.98 -13.73 -1.94
N VAL A 358 -21.88 -13.73 -2.68
CA VAL A 358 -21.48 -14.76 -3.64
C VAL A 358 -20.38 -15.68 -3.11
N GLY A 359 -20.07 -15.61 -1.82
CA GLY A 359 -19.07 -16.45 -1.17
C GLY A 359 -19.44 -17.94 -1.14
N GLY A 360 -18.45 -18.80 -0.94
CA GLY A 360 -18.64 -20.26 -0.97
C GLY A 360 -19.58 -20.80 0.11
N ARG A 361 -19.70 -20.12 1.26
CA ARG A 361 -20.67 -20.47 2.31
C ARG A 361 -21.99 -19.76 2.08
N ALA A 362 -23.08 -20.53 2.02
CA ALA A 362 -24.43 -19.98 1.93
C ALA A 362 -24.76 -19.13 3.16
N PRO A 363 -25.14 -17.84 2.99
CA PRO A 363 -25.65 -17.04 4.09
C PRO A 363 -27.04 -17.53 4.51
N LYS A 364 -27.44 -17.19 5.75
CA LYS A 364 -28.79 -17.40 6.27
C LYS A 364 -29.30 -18.85 6.17
N SER A 365 -28.46 -19.83 6.48
CA SER A 365 -28.86 -21.25 6.47
C SER A 365 -30.07 -21.55 7.37
N ARG A 366 -30.24 -20.81 8.46
CA ARG A 366 -31.40 -20.89 9.37
C ARG A 366 -32.72 -20.41 8.76
N LEU A 367 -32.68 -19.73 7.60
CA LEU A 367 -33.87 -19.36 6.83
C LEU A 367 -34.30 -20.44 5.82
N ALA A 368 -33.65 -21.60 5.79
CA ALA A 368 -33.98 -22.66 4.83
C ALA A 368 -35.45 -23.10 4.90
N ASP A 369 -36.04 -23.11 6.10
CA ASP A 369 -37.43 -23.51 6.32
C ASP A 369 -38.46 -22.51 5.78
N ALA A 370 -38.08 -21.23 5.63
CA ALA A 370 -38.94 -20.18 5.08
C ALA A 370 -38.61 -19.83 3.62
N VAL A 371 -37.35 -20.01 3.21
CA VAL A 371 -36.84 -19.74 1.87
C VAL A 371 -35.95 -20.91 1.45
N GLU A 372 -36.56 -21.91 0.81
CA GLU A 372 -35.92 -23.19 0.49
C GLU A 372 -34.73 -23.06 -0.48
N ARG A 373 -34.86 -22.20 -1.50
CA ARG A 373 -33.84 -22.04 -2.55
C ARG A 373 -32.68 -21.18 -2.05
N GLU A 374 -31.46 -21.73 -2.08
CA GLU A 374 -30.25 -21.01 -1.66
C GLU A 374 -30.04 -19.71 -2.45
N ALA A 375 -30.33 -19.73 -3.76
CA ALA A 375 -30.24 -18.54 -4.60
C ALA A 375 -31.12 -17.40 -4.06
N ASP A 376 -32.32 -17.70 -3.58
CA ASP A 376 -33.22 -16.70 -2.99
C ASP A 376 -32.73 -16.21 -1.64
N ARG A 377 -32.19 -17.11 -0.78
CA ARG A 377 -31.57 -16.70 0.48
C ARG A 377 -30.39 -15.76 0.26
N ARG A 378 -29.57 -16.01 -0.77
CA ARG A 378 -28.46 -15.12 -1.16
C ARG A 378 -28.96 -13.76 -1.66
N ARG A 379 -30.02 -13.75 -2.47
CA ARG A 379 -30.66 -12.50 -2.93
C ARG A 379 -31.23 -11.71 -1.77
N LEU A 380 -31.89 -12.37 -0.83
CA LEU A 380 -32.45 -11.75 0.37
C LEU A 380 -31.34 -11.20 1.29
N TYR A 381 -30.28 -11.97 1.54
CA TYR A 381 -29.11 -11.50 2.28
C TYR A 381 -28.43 -10.30 1.60
N ALA A 382 -28.28 -10.33 0.27
CA ALA A 382 -27.73 -9.20 -0.49
C ALA A 382 -28.58 -7.94 -0.31
N ALA A 383 -29.92 -8.07 -0.30
CA ALA A 383 -30.84 -6.98 -0.06
C ALA A 383 -30.75 -6.44 1.38
N PHE A 384 -30.66 -7.31 2.39
CA PHE A 384 -30.43 -6.90 3.79
C PHE A 384 -29.15 -6.09 3.93
N LEU A 385 -28.07 -6.59 3.32
CA LEU A 385 -26.77 -5.95 3.34
C LEU A 385 -26.80 -4.61 2.61
N GLN A 386 -27.48 -4.51 1.47
CA GLN A 386 -27.64 -3.25 0.73
C GLN A 386 -28.34 -2.17 1.58
N ASP A 387 -29.51 -2.49 2.15
CA ASP A 387 -30.26 -1.53 2.97
C ASP A 387 -29.44 -1.13 4.20
N THR A 388 -28.76 -2.08 4.85
CA THR A 388 -27.86 -1.81 5.99
C THR A 388 -26.71 -0.87 5.61
N ILE A 389 -26.09 -1.10 4.44
CA ILE A 389 -25.02 -0.27 3.89
C ILE A 389 -25.54 1.15 3.65
N ASP A 390 -26.70 1.29 3.02
CA ASP A 390 -27.26 2.60 2.66
C ASP A 390 -27.67 3.39 3.90
N ILE A 391 -28.25 2.73 4.92
CA ILE A 391 -28.50 3.32 6.23
C ILE A 391 -27.18 3.81 6.86
N CYS A 392 -26.15 2.98 6.91
CA CYS A 392 -24.86 3.35 7.50
C CYS A 392 -24.18 4.49 6.73
N ARG A 393 -24.32 4.51 5.41
CA ARG A 393 -23.79 5.57 4.53
C ARG A 393 -24.52 6.89 4.72
N SER A 394 -25.79 6.87 5.13
CA SER A 394 -26.59 8.08 5.40
C SER A 394 -26.18 8.83 6.68
N VAL A 395 -25.31 8.24 7.52
CA VAL A 395 -24.86 8.85 8.76
C VAL A 395 -23.81 9.93 8.48
N GLU A 396 -24.23 11.19 8.56
CA GLU A 396 -23.34 12.34 8.35
C GLU A 396 -22.17 12.37 9.34
N GLY A 397 -21.00 12.80 8.86
CA GLY A 397 -19.80 12.95 9.68
C GLY A 397 -19.06 11.64 10.01
N ALA A 398 -19.53 10.49 9.49
CA ALA A 398 -18.87 9.21 9.64
C ALA A 398 -18.53 8.58 8.28
N ALA A 399 -17.36 7.95 8.19
CA ALA A 399 -16.97 7.18 7.02
C ALA A 399 -17.53 5.75 7.08
N LEU A 400 -18.19 5.30 6.01
CA LEU A 400 -18.62 3.91 5.89
C LEU A 400 -17.41 2.98 5.71
N ARG A 401 -17.42 1.85 6.40
CA ARG A 401 -16.53 0.72 6.16
C ARG A 401 -17.32 -0.59 6.09
N VAL A 402 -17.09 -1.40 5.08
CA VAL A 402 -17.68 -2.74 4.94
C VAL A 402 -16.60 -3.76 5.23
N ALA A 403 -16.67 -4.33 6.43
CA ALA A 403 -15.73 -5.30 6.91
C ALA A 403 -16.10 -6.69 6.39
N TYR A 404 -15.38 -7.24 5.42
CA TYR A 404 -15.72 -8.51 4.75
C TYR A 404 -14.86 -9.69 5.21
N THR A 405 -15.44 -10.89 5.27
CA THR A 405 -14.70 -12.12 5.60
C THR A 405 -13.70 -12.52 4.51
N PRO A 406 -12.53 -13.10 4.86
CA PRO A 406 -11.58 -13.60 3.85
C PRO A 406 -12.17 -14.69 2.94
N ASP A 407 -13.04 -15.53 3.47
CA ASP A 407 -13.79 -16.54 2.73
C ASP A 407 -14.82 -15.85 1.80
N GLY A 408 -14.69 -16.06 0.49
CA GLY A 408 -15.46 -15.37 -0.56
C GLY A 408 -14.92 -13.99 -0.98
N GLY A 409 -14.00 -13.40 -0.22
CA GLY A 409 -13.39 -12.11 -0.53
C GLY A 409 -14.41 -10.96 -0.63
N SER A 410 -14.12 -9.98 -1.49
CA SER A 410 -14.98 -8.80 -1.71
C SER A 410 -15.97 -8.98 -2.87
N ALA A 411 -16.09 -10.19 -3.43
CA ALA A 411 -16.92 -10.43 -4.61
C ALA A 411 -18.38 -10.09 -4.33
N GLY A 412 -19.04 -9.42 -5.28
CA GLY A 412 -20.44 -9.04 -5.20
C GLY A 412 -20.74 -7.82 -4.32
N LEU A 413 -19.77 -7.32 -3.53
CA LEU A 413 -19.94 -6.07 -2.76
C LEU A 413 -19.92 -4.83 -3.66
N ASP A 414 -19.21 -4.89 -4.79
CA ASP A 414 -19.20 -3.86 -5.82
C ASP A 414 -20.57 -3.68 -6.48
N ALA A 415 -21.30 -4.79 -6.70
CA ALA A 415 -22.68 -4.76 -7.17
C ALA A 415 -23.65 -4.12 -6.16
N LEU A 416 -23.26 -4.08 -4.88
CA LEU A 416 -23.98 -3.39 -3.80
C LEU A 416 -23.56 -1.90 -3.64
N GLY A 417 -22.80 -1.38 -4.60
CA GLY A 417 -22.30 0.00 -4.56
C GLY A 417 -21.23 0.25 -3.51
N VAL A 418 -20.58 -0.79 -2.96
CA VAL A 418 -19.47 -0.62 -2.02
C VAL A 418 -18.20 -0.21 -2.76
N ARG A 419 -17.61 0.91 -2.36
CA ARG A 419 -16.37 1.41 -2.98
C ARG A 419 -15.15 0.70 -2.41
N GLY A 420 -14.07 0.62 -3.19
CA GLY A 420 -12.84 -0.08 -2.78
C GLY A 420 -12.14 0.50 -1.55
N ASP A 421 -12.37 1.78 -1.24
CA ASP A 421 -11.92 2.49 -0.04
C ASP A 421 -12.89 2.37 1.16
N GLU A 422 -14.07 1.82 0.94
CA GLU A 422 -14.99 1.41 1.99
C GLU A 422 -14.68 -0.02 2.45
N LEU A 423 -13.99 -0.83 1.66
CA LEU A 423 -13.69 -2.22 2.00
C LEU A 423 -12.62 -2.35 3.09
N LEU A 424 -12.93 -3.16 4.11
CA LEU A 424 -12.01 -3.56 5.18
C LEU A 424 -11.97 -5.09 5.26
N GLN A 425 -10.82 -5.74 5.11
CA GLN A 425 -10.76 -7.19 5.27
C GLN A 425 -10.75 -7.57 6.76
N GLN A 426 -11.67 -8.44 7.19
CA GLN A 426 -11.69 -8.97 8.56
C GLN A 426 -10.47 -9.87 8.82
N ARG A 427 -9.86 -9.77 10.01
CA ARG A 427 -8.69 -10.56 10.41
C ARG A 427 -8.92 -11.18 11.79
N GLY A 428 -8.80 -12.49 11.91
CA GLY A 428 -8.98 -13.19 13.19
C GLY A 428 -9.54 -14.58 13.01
N ALA A 429 -9.25 -15.46 13.97
CA ALA A 429 -9.69 -16.86 13.94
C ALA A 429 -11.22 -16.98 14.14
N ASP A 430 -11.77 -16.17 15.04
CA ASP A 430 -13.18 -16.12 15.43
C ASP A 430 -13.78 -14.72 15.26
N LEU A 431 -15.07 -14.56 15.61
CA LEU A 431 -15.78 -13.28 15.49
C LEU A 431 -15.15 -12.19 16.37
N GLY A 432 -14.92 -12.48 17.65
CA GLY A 432 -14.35 -11.52 18.60
C GLY A 432 -12.97 -11.01 18.17
N ALA A 433 -12.10 -11.90 17.69
CA ALA A 433 -10.81 -11.52 17.13
C ALA A 433 -10.94 -10.63 15.90
N ARG A 434 -11.95 -10.86 15.06
CA ARG A 434 -12.24 -10.05 13.85
C ARG A 434 -12.77 -8.66 14.20
N GLU A 435 -13.69 -8.56 15.15
CA GLU A 435 -14.18 -7.27 15.65
C GLU A 435 -13.04 -6.45 16.27
N ARG A 436 -12.26 -7.08 17.16
CA ARG A 436 -11.06 -6.47 17.78
C ARG A 436 -10.07 -5.96 16.74
N ALA A 437 -9.80 -6.76 15.70
CA ALA A 437 -8.88 -6.37 14.64
C ALA A 437 -9.42 -5.20 13.80
N ALA A 438 -10.72 -5.20 13.49
CA ALA A 438 -11.35 -4.11 12.75
C ALA A 438 -11.30 -2.78 13.53
N PHE A 439 -11.58 -2.80 14.84
CA PHE A 439 -11.37 -1.63 15.70
C PHE A 439 -9.90 -1.17 15.67
N ALA A 440 -8.95 -2.08 15.84
CA ALA A 440 -7.53 -1.75 15.84
C ALA A 440 -7.07 -1.14 14.51
N ASP A 441 -7.53 -1.67 13.38
CA ASP A 441 -7.19 -1.19 12.04
C ASP A 441 -7.74 0.21 11.79
N LEU A 442 -8.97 0.49 12.23
CA LEU A 442 -9.61 1.79 12.05
C LEU A 442 -9.04 2.86 12.99
N PHE A 443 -8.72 2.52 14.23
CA PHE A 443 -7.99 3.43 15.11
C PHE A 443 -6.58 3.71 14.59
N ALA A 444 -5.90 2.71 14.03
CA ALA A 444 -4.61 2.90 13.36
C ALA A 444 -4.73 3.75 12.08
N ALA A 445 -5.87 3.69 11.40
CA ALA A 445 -6.21 4.58 10.28
C ALA A 445 -6.59 6.01 10.73
N GLY A 446 -6.69 6.25 12.04
CA GLY A 446 -6.87 7.58 12.63
C GLY A 446 -8.31 7.98 12.95
N PHE A 447 -9.27 7.06 12.86
CA PHE A 447 -10.62 7.30 13.36
C PHE A 447 -10.60 7.41 14.88
N ARG A 448 -11.34 8.37 15.46
CA ARG A 448 -11.46 8.53 16.92
C ARG A 448 -12.66 7.81 17.50
N LYS A 449 -13.68 7.57 16.70
CA LYS A 449 -14.90 6.87 17.09
C LYS A 449 -15.21 5.81 16.04
N VAL A 450 -15.49 4.59 16.47
CA VAL A 450 -15.86 3.51 15.57
C VAL A 450 -17.14 2.89 16.11
N VAL A 451 -18.17 2.81 15.27
CA VAL A 451 -19.38 2.03 15.51
C VAL A 451 -19.36 0.83 14.58
N MET A 452 -19.71 -0.34 15.08
CA MET A 452 -19.77 -1.57 14.32
C MET A 452 -21.15 -2.21 14.47
N VAL A 453 -21.71 -2.65 13.35
CA VAL A 453 -23.01 -3.32 13.26
C VAL A 453 -22.92 -4.58 12.39
N GLY A 454 -23.86 -5.50 12.57
CA GLY A 454 -24.04 -6.67 11.69
C GLY A 454 -24.63 -6.32 10.32
N SER A 455 -24.61 -7.28 9.39
CA SER A 455 -25.15 -7.14 8.02
C SER A 455 -26.66 -7.36 7.88
N ASP A 456 -27.32 -7.79 8.95
CA ASP A 456 -28.64 -8.42 8.89
C ASP A 456 -29.73 -7.55 9.53
N LEU A 457 -29.59 -6.23 9.35
CA LEU A 457 -30.36 -5.20 10.05
C LEU A 457 -31.07 -4.25 9.04
N PRO A 458 -31.87 -4.78 8.09
CA PRO A 458 -32.39 -4.01 6.96
C PRO A 458 -33.24 -2.79 7.35
N THR A 459 -33.89 -2.82 8.52
CA THR A 459 -34.78 -1.74 9.00
C THR A 459 -34.17 -0.86 10.10
N LEU A 460 -32.88 -1.03 10.40
CA LEU A 460 -32.20 -0.29 11.48
C LEU A 460 -32.34 1.22 11.31
N PRO A 461 -32.89 1.97 12.29
CA PRO A 461 -32.96 3.40 12.14
C PRO A 461 -31.57 4.03 12.32
N ALA A 462 -31.17 4.90 11.38
CA ALA A 462 -29.90 5.63 11.46
C ALA A 462 -29.71 6.42 12.77
N GLY A 463 -30.82 6.75 13.47
CA GLY A 463 -30.81 7.37 14.79
C GLY A 463 -30.07 6.57 15.86
N HIS A 464 -30.10 5.23 15.83
CA HIS A 464 -29.39 4.40 16.79
C HIS A 464 -27.87 4.51 16.60
N ILE A 465 -27.42 4.55 15.34
CA ILE A 465 -26.00 4.72 14.99
C ILE A 465 -25.52 6.12 15.40
N ARG A 466 -26.32 7.17 15.13
CA ARG A 466 -26.02 8.54 15.56
C ARG A 466 -25.91 8.65 17.08
N GLN A 467 -26.86 8.08 17.81
CA GLN A 467 -26.83 8.07 19.27
C GLN A 467 -25.60 7.34 19.80
N ALA A 468 -25.18 6.23 19.18
CA ALA A 468 -23.96 5.54 19.55
C ALA A 468 -22.70 6.41 19.31
N LEU A 469 -22.63 7.12 18.18
CA LEU A 469 -21.54 8.06 17.88
C LEU A 469 -21.49 9.24 18.85
N GLU A 470 -22.63 9.72 19.32
CA GLU A 470 -22.73 10.81 20.29
C GLU A 470 -22.27 10.35 21.69
N GLN A 471 -22.74 9.18 22.14
CA GLN A 471 -22.45 8.66 23.48
C GLN A 471 -21.05 8.05 23.62
N VAL A 472 -20.44 7.57 22.53
CA VAL A 472 -19.12 6.94 22.61
C VAL A 472 -18.04 7.97 22.93
N ALA A 473 -17.28 7.71 23.99
CA ALA A 473 -16.24 8.58 24.52
C ALA A 473 -15.11 7.74 25.12
N ALA A 474 -13.98 8.39 25.44
CA ALA A 474 -12.90 7.73 26.16
C ALA A 474 -13.42 7.23 27.52
N GLY A 475 -13.32 5.92 27.78
CA GLY A 475 -13.86 5.30 28.99
C GLY A 475 -15.31 4.82 28.89
N THR A 476 -15.96 4.96 27.74
CA THR A 476 -17.35 4.51 27.53
C THR A 476 -17.46 3.64 26.28
N THR A 477 -17.89 2.40 26.45
CA THR A 477 -18.34 1.51 25.38
C THR A 477 -19.84 1.68 25.21
N VAL A 478 -20.32 1.73 23.98
CA VAL A 478 -21.77 1.76 23.70
C VAL A 478 -22.20 0.43 23.10
N LEU A 479 -23.27 -0.16 23.60
CA LEU A 479 -23.85 -1.39 23.07
C LEU A 479 -25.31 -1.17 22.66
N GLY A 480 -25.72 -1.74 21.54
CA GLY A 480 -27.12 -1.84 21.13
C GLY A 480 -27.64 -3.25 21.39
N PRO A 481 -28.52 -3.46 22.39
CA PRO A 481 -28.99 -4.79 22.76
C PRO A 481 -29.86 -5.39 21.64
N SER A 482 -29.72 -6.70 21.43
CA SER A 482 -30.62 -7.49 20.58
C SER A 482 -31.61 -8.28 21.44
N ASP A 483 -32.76 -8.64 20.87
CA ASP A 483 -33.83 -9.37 21.57
C ASP A 483 -33.41 -10.80 21.97
N ASP A 484 -32.38 -11.35 21.33
CA ASP A 484 -31.82 -12.68 21.61
C ASP A 484 -30.84 -12.70 22.80
N GLY A 485 -30.62 -11.55 23.46
CA GLY A 485 -29.66 -11.37 24.55
C GLY A 485 -28.22 -11.09 24.10
N GLY A 486 -27.99 -10.97 22.79
CA GLY A 486 -26.76 -10.44 22.21
C GLY A 486 -26.78 -8.91 22.06
N TYR A 487 -25.96 -8.42 21.14
CA TYR A 487 -25.96 -7.01 20.74
C TYR A 487 -25.80 -6.91 19.22
N TYR A 488 -26.53 -5.98 18.59
CA TYR A 488 -26.44 -5.72 17.16
C TYR A 488 -25.42 -4.61 16.83
N LEU A 489 -25.04 -3.82 17.84
CA LEU A 489 -24.15 -2.67 17.72
C LEU A 489 -23.15 -2.64 18.87
N ILE A 490 -21.89 -2.36 18.55
CA ILE A 490 -20.85 -2.01 19.52
C ILE A 490 -20.08 -0.78 19.04
N ALA A 491 -19.81 0.15 19.94
CA ALA A 491 -19.02 1.35 19.64
C ALA A 491 -17.89 1.56 20.65
N LEU A 492 -16.73 1.95 20.12
CA LEU A 492 -15.54 2.27 20.91
C LEU A 492 -14.92 3.59 20.46
N ALA A 493 -14.41 4.34 21.42
CA ALA A 493 -13.52 5.45 21.17
C ALA A 493 -12.08 4.94 21.04
N ALA A 494 -11.26 5.64 20.26
CA ALA A 494 -9.85 5.33 20.11
C ALA A 494 -9.17 5.37 21.49
N PRO A 495 -8.38 4.34 21.83
CA PRO A 495 -7.64 4.32 23.08
C PRO A 495 -6.58 5.43 23.10
N ALA A 496 -6.12 5.79 24.30
CA ALA A 496 -5.04 6.76 24.45
C ALA A 496 -3.80 6.35 23.62
N PRO A 497 -2.99 7.30 23.11
CA PRO A 497 -1.82 6.98 22.31
C PRO A 497 -0.90 5.94 22.99
N GLY A 498 -0.65 4.83 22.30
CA GLY A 498 0.19 3.72 22.81
C GLY A 498 -0.58 2.63 23.58
N ALA A 499 -1.85 2.85 23.92
CA ALA A 499 -2.72 1.82 24.46
C ALA A 499 -3.32 0.96 23.32
N THR A 500 -3.62 -0.30 23.65
CA THR A 500 -4.27 -1.24 22.74
C THR A 500 -5.79 -1.11 22.85
N VAL A 501 -6.51 -1.65 21.86
CA VAL A 501 -7.97 -1.82 21.97
C VAL A 501 -8.26 -2.64 23.23
N PRO A 502 -9.17 -2.21 24.12
CA PRO A 502 -9.61 -3.00 25.26
C PRO A 502 -10.11 -4.37 24.83
N ASP A 503 -9.80 -5.41 25.60
CA ASP A 503 -10.29 -6.75 25.28
C ASP A 503 -11.71 -6.95 25.82
N LEU A 504 -12.68 -6.78 24.92
CA LEU A 504 -14.10 -6.96 25.19
C LEU A 504 -14.66 -8.25 24.58
N PHE A 505 -13.79 -9.04 23.94
CA PHE A 505 -14.21 -10.08 23.00
C PHE A 505 -13.72 -11.47 23.38
N SER A 506 -12.72 -11.56 24.27
CA SER A 506 -12.27 -12.81 24.87
C SER A 506 -13.25 -13.32 25.92
N ASP A 507 -13.38 -14.65 26.00
CA ASP A 507 -14.23 -15.37 26.95
C ASP A 507 -15.73 -14.98 26.90
N ILE A 508 -16.19 -14.53 25.74
CA ILE A 508 -17.61 -14.24 25.47
C ILE A 508 -18.30 -15.49 24.96
N ARG A 509 -19.45 -15.84 25.53
CA ARG A 509 -20.30 -16.92 25.02
C ARG A 509 -21.10 -16.43 23.82
N TRP A 510 -20.41 -16.33 22.67
CA TRP A 510 -21.00 -15.91 21.40
C TRP A 510 -22.19 -16.77 20.99
N SER A 511 -23.15 -16.14 20.29
CA SER A 511 -24.39 -16.80 19.82
C SER A 511 -25.27 -17.35 20.96
N THR A 512 -25.23 -16.71 22.13
CA THR A 512 -26.10 -17.02 23.27
C THR A 512 -26.68 -15.74 23.86
N ALA A 513 -27.76 -15.86 24.63
CA ALA A 513 -28.38 -14.74 25.36
C ALA A 513 -27.51 -14.12 26.45
N SER A 514 -26.31 -14.65 26.68
CA SER A 514 -25.34 -14.11 27.64
C SER A 514 -24.33 -13.16 27.00
N ALA A 515 -24.26 -13.05 25.68
CA ALA A 515 -23.20 -12.30 25.00
C ALA A 515 -23.17 -10.81 25.39
N LEU A 516 -24.33 -10.17 25.58
CA LEU A 516 -24.40 -8.79 26.07
C LEU A 516 -23.81 -8.65 27.48
N GLU A 517 -24.23 -9.48 28.42
CA GLU A 517 -23.78 -9.41 29.82
C GLU A 517 -22.30 -9.82 29.98
N ASP A 518 -21.84 -10.80 29.23
CA ASP A 518 -20.42 -11.19 29.19
C ASP A 518 -19.56 -10.01 28.69
N THR A 519 -20.04 -9.28 27.67
CA THR A 519 -19.35 -8.11 27.11
C THR A 519 -19.38 -6.93 28.09
N ARG A 520 -20.47 -6.73 28.82
CA ARG A 520 -20.56 -5.74 29.91
C ARG A 520 -19.57 -6.06 31.04
N ALA A 521 -19.46 -7.33 31.42
CA ALA A 521 -18.50 -7.77 32.42
C ALA A 521 -17.05 -7.56 31.92
N ALA A 522 -16.76 -7.85 30.64
CA ALA A 522 -15.46 -7.59 30.04
C ALA A 522 -15.11 -6.09 30.01
N ALA A 523 -16.08 -5.23 29.66
CA ALA A 523 -15.92 -3.78 29.72
C ALA A 523 -15.61 -3.29 31.15
N GLY A 524 -16.31 -3.81 32.14
CA GLY A 524 -16.03 -3.53 33.56
C GLY A 524 -14.61 -3.93 33.98
N ARG A 525 -14.15 -5.12 33.59
CA ARG A 525 -12.75 -5.57 33.83
C ARG A 525 -11.71 -4.67 33.15
N ALA A 526 -12.05 -4.09 32.01
CA ALA A 526 -11.21 -3.13 31.29
C ALA A 526 -11.32 -1.68 31.81
N GLY A 527 -12.11 -1.44 32.88
CA GLY A 527 -12.32 -0.11 33.44
C GLY A 527 -13.19 0.83 32.59
N LEU A 528 -14.02 0.26 31.70
CA LEU A 528 -14.93 1.00 30.83
C LEU A 528 -16.35 1.00 31.40
N GLN A 529 -17.02 2.14 31.28
CA GLN A 529 -18.46 2.24 31.47
C GLN A 529 -19.19 1.72 30.22
N VAL A 530 -20.38 1.16 30.41
CA VAL A 530 -21.24 0.73 29.30
C VAL A 530 -22.48 1.60 29.23
N ALA A 531 -22.70 2.23 28.09
CA ALA A 531 -23.95 2.90 27.75
C ALA A 531 -24.75 2.03 26.77
N LEU A 532 -26.08 2.10 26.84
CA LEU A 532 -26.97 1.37 25.95
C LEU A 532 -27.73 2.34 25.04
N VAL A 533 -27.72 2.06 23.74
CA VAL A 533 -28.68 2.65 22.79
C VAL A 533 -29.94 1.79 22.74
N PRO A 534 -31.06 2.27 22.16
CA PRO A 534 -32.27 1.47 22.11
C PRO A 534 -32.04 0.15 21.35
N GLY A 535 -32.71 -0.90 21.82
CA GLY A 535 -32.60 -2.22 21.24
C GLY A 535 -33.11 -2.28 19.80
N TRP A 536 -32.56 -3.21 19.03
CA TRP A 536 -32.99 -3.50 17.66
C TRP A 536 -32.82 -4.99 17.37
N ARG A 537 -33.39 -5.45 16.25
CA ARG A 537 -33.52 -6.87 15.94
C ARG A 537 -32.83 -7.21 14.63
N ASP A 538 -32.11 -8.31 14.64
CA ASP A 538 -31.61 -8.97 13.45
C ASP A 538 -32.62 -9.98 12.89
N VAL A 539 -32.45 -10.31 11.61
CA VAL A 539 -33.35 -11.22 10.90
C VAL A 539 -32.61 -12.51 10.57
N ASP A 540 -32.67 -13.45 11.50
CA ASP A 540 -31.82 -14.65 11.51
C ASP A 540 -32.56 -15.97 11.25
N ASP A 541 -33.85 -16.03 11.56
CA ASP A 541 -34.70 -17.22 11.44
C ASP A 541 -36.07 -16.90 10.80
N ALA A 542 -36.86 -17.95 10.56
CA ALA A 542 -38.17 -17.83 9.92
C ALA A 542 -39.12 -16.89 10.70
N ALA A 543 -39.05 -16.90 12.03
CA ALA A 543 -39.86 -16.02 12.87
C ALA A 543 -39.45 -14.55 12.72
N GLY A 544 -38.15 -14.26 12.65
CA GLY A 544 -37.60 -12.95 12.34
C GLY A 544 -38.05 -12.46 10.97
N LEU A 545 -38.04 -13.33 9.95
CA LEU A 545 -38.49 -13.01 8.61
C LEU A 545 -39.99 -12.68 8.56
N ALA A 546 -40.83 -13.46 9.25
CA ALA A 546 -42.27 -13.19 9.34
C ALA A 546 -42.56 -11.83 10.01
N ARG A 547 -41.86 -11.52 11.10
CA ARG A 547 -41.96 -10.20 11.76
C ARG A 547 -41.52 -9.05 10.85
N LEU A 548 -40.43 -9.24 10.11
CA LEU A 548 -39.97 -8.25 9.13
C LEU A 548 -41.02 -8.03 8.05
N ARG A 549 -41.63 -9.09 7.50
CA ARG A 549 -42.72 -8.97 6.51
C ARG A 549 -43.91 -8.16 7.05
N ALA A 550 -44.30 -8.40 8.30
CA ALA A 550 -45.34 -7.61 8.95
C ALA A 550 -44.94 -6.13 9.16
N GLU A 551 -43.68 -5.84 9.52
CA GLU A 551 -43.16 -4.47 9.63
C GLU A 551 -43.17 -3.74 8.28
N LEU A 552 -42.76 -4.43 7.21
CA LEU A 552 -42.73 -3.91 5.85
C LEU A 552 -44.11 -3.85 5.18
N ALA A 553 -45.17 -4.37 5.81
CA ALA A 553 -46.53 -4.11 5.36
C ALA A 553 -46.94 -2.64 5.63
N GLY A 554 -46.31 -1.98 6.62
CA GLY A 554 -46.49 -0.57 6.90
C GLY A 554 -45.63 0.35 6.02
N GLY A 555 -46.15 1.51 5.63
CA GLY A 555 -45.45 2.46 4.75
C GLY A 555 -44.10 2.96 5.29
N SER A 556 -43.96 3.10 6.61
CA SER A 556 -42.71 3.53 7.26
C SER A 556 -41.62 2.46 7.29
N GLY A 557 -41.98 1.17 7.27
CA GLY A 557 -41.02 0.06 7.22
C GLY A 557 -40.41 -0.06 5.83
N ARG A 558 -41.26 0.01 4.79
CA ARG A 558 -40.83 -0.04 3.37
C ARG A 558 -39.81 1.04 3.01
N ALA A 559 -39.97 2.24 3.54
CA ALA A 559 -39.05 3.34 3.31
C ALA A 559 -37.65 3.11 3.93
N ARG A 560 -37.54 2.28 4.98
CA ARG A 560 -36.26 1.97 5.63
C ARG A 560 -35.50 0.86 4.93
N ALA A 561 -36.20 -0.07 4.30
CA ALA A 561 -35.62 -1.26 3.68
C ALA A 561 -36.16 -1.50 2.25
N PRO A 562 -35.92 -0.57 1.30
CA PRO A 562 -36.48 -0.62 -0.04
C PRO A 562 -36.05 -1.86 -0.83
N GLU A 563 -34.77 -2.25 -0.78
CA GLU A 563 -34.28 -3.40 -1.54
C GLU A 563 -34.78 -4.71 -0.94
N THR A 564 -34.80 -4.79 0.38
CA THR A 564 -35.38 -5.93 1.11
C THR A 564 -36.86 -6.08 0.79
N THR A 565 -37.61 -4.97 0.79
CA THR A 565 -39.04 -4.96 0.43
C THR A 565 -39.22 -5.49 -0.99
N ARG A 566 -38.44 -4.98 -1.96
CA ARG A 566 -38.51 -5.42 -3.35
C ARG A 566 -38.25 -6.92 -3.49
N VAL A 567 -37.20 -7.44 -2.85
CA VAL A 567 -36.89 -8.88 -2.91
C VAL A 567 -37.97 -9.72 -2.23
N LEU A 568 -38.50 -9.30 -1.07
CA LEU A 568 -39.57 -10.02 -0.40
C LEU A 568 -40.88 -10.03 -1.21
N ASP A 569 -41.25 -8.90 -1.82
CA ASP A 569 -42.41 -8.80 -2.70
C ASP A 569 -42.25 -9.74 -3.91
N GLU A 570 -41.04 -9.91 -4.44
CA GLU A 570 -40.75 -10.87 -5.52
C GLU A 570 -40.80 -12.34 -5.06
N LEU A 571 -40.27 -12.64 -3.88
CA LEU A 571 -40.19 -14.01 -3.34
C LEU A 571 -41.55 -14.53 -2.87
N PHE A 572 -42.39 -13.66 -2.32
CA PHE A 572 -43.67 -14.01 -1.70
C PHE A 572 -44.90 -13.50 -2.48
N ARG A 573 -44.76 -13.22 -3.80
CA ARG A 573 -45.89 -12.77 -4.64
C ARG A 573 -47.11 -13.67 -4.44
N GLY A 574 -48.23 -13.08 -4.02
CA GLY A 574 -49.51 -13.77 -3.86
C GLY A 574 -49.74 -14.43 -2.49
N GLN A 575 -48.84 -14.25 -1.51
CA GLN A 575 -49.05 -14.68 -0.13
C GLN A 575 -49.24 -13.45 0.79
N PRO A 576 -50.24 -13.44 1.70
CA PRO A 576 -50.37 -12.36 2.67
C PRO A 576 -49.11 -12.27 3.57
N ALA A 577 -48.82 -11.04 4.02
CA ALA A 577 -47.64 -10.70 4.83
C ALA A 577 -47.63 -11.44 6.17
#